data_AF-A0A534LZY0-F1
#
_entry.id   AF-A0A534LZY0-F1
#
_cell.length_a   1.000
_cell.length_b   1.000
_cell.length_c   1.000
_cell.angle_alpha   90.00
_cell.angle_beta   90.00
_cell.angle_gamma   90.00
#
_symmetry.space_group_name_H-M   'P 1'
#
loop_
_entity.id
_entity.type
_entity.pdbx_description
1 polymer ?
#
loop_
_entity_poly.entity_id
_entity_poly.type
_entity_poly.pdbx_seq_one_letter_code
_entity_poly.pdbx_strand_id
1 'polypeptide(L)' 'MVFDLENTLIFNEFLPELAALIGKEAEVAAITRAGIDGHIDWEEGFR' A
#
# COMPACT_ATOMS: atom_id res chain seq x y z
N MET A 1 -6.28 -2.66 -22.79
CA MET A 1 -5.22 -3.06 -21.83
C MET A 1 -5.64 -2.56 -20.46
N VAL A 2 -5.38 -3.35 -19.43
CA VAL A 2 -5.61 -2.98 -18.03
C VAL A 2 -4.25 -3.02 -17.35
N PHE A 3 -3.96 -2.02 -16.53
CA PHE A 3 -2.74 -1.91 -15.77
C PHE A 3 -3.10 -1.71 -14.31
N ASP A 4 -2.31 -2.31 -13.43
CA ASP A 4 -2.26 -1.91 -12.05
C ASP A 4 -1.65 -0.51 -11.94
N LEU A 5 -1.93 0.20 -10.85
CA LEU A 5 -1.44 1.55 -10.64
C LEU A 5 -0.02 1.50 -10.08
N GLU A 6 0.11 1.00 -8.86
CA GLU A 6 1.33 0.99 -8.06
C GLU A 6 2.35 0.00 -8.63
N ASN A 7 3.62 0.39 -8.63
CA ASN A 7 4.74 -0.33 -9.25
C ASN A 7 4.56 -0.74 -10.74
N THR A 8 3.53 -0.25 -11.42
CA THR A 8 3.22 -0.55 -12.82
C THR A 8 3.10 0.73 -13.66
N LEU A 9 2.14 1.59 -13.36
CA LEU A 9 2.00 2.90 -14.00
C LEU A 9 2.79 3.99 -13.28
N ILE A 10 2.94 3.85 -11.96
CA ILE A 10 3.76 4.71 -11.11
C ILE A 10 4.79 3.86 -10.36
N PHE A 11 5.91 4.46 -9.98
CA PHE A 11 7.05 3.75 -9.37
C PHE A 11 7.12 3.93 -7.85
N ASN A 12 5.96 3.98 -7.20
CA ASN A 12 5.81 4.16 -5.77
C ASN A 12 4.56 3.46 -5.22
N GLU A 13 4.46 3.45 -3.89
CA GLU A 13 3.30 3.04 -3.10
C GLU A 13 2.61 4.29 -2.55
N PHE A 14 1.40 4.57 -3.00
CA PHE A 14 0.69 5.80 -2.72
C PHE A 14 0.29 5.93 -1.25
N LEU A 15 -0.25 4.85 -0.64
CA LEU A 15 -0.74 4.91 0.74
C LEU A 15 0.39 5.13 1.77
N PRO A 16 1.53 4.43 1.70
CA PRO A 16 2.70 4.74 2.53
C PRO A 16 3.19 6.18 2.37
N GLU A 17 3.27 6.71 1.15
CA GLU A 17 3.68 8.12 0.91
C GLU A 17 2.68 9.12 1.51
N LEU A 18 1.38 8.86 1.37
CA LEU A 18 0.35 9.68 2.00
C LEU A 18 0.48 9.65 3.53
N ALA A 19 0.73 8.48 4.11
CA ALA A 19 0.90 8.31 5.54
C ALA A 19 2.17 8.98 6.08
N ALA A 20 3.21 9.13 5.24
CA ALA A 20 4.42 9.86 5.60
C ALA A 20 4.14 11.33 5.98
N LEU A 21 3.14 11.96 5.36
CA LEU A 21 2.74 13.34 5.68
C LEU A 21 2.25 13.52 7.13
N ILE A 22 1.84 12.43 7.79
CA ILE A 22 1.38 12.43 9.19
C ILE A 22 2.23 11.52 10.09
N GLY A 23 3.42 11.10 9.62
CA GLY A 23 4.35 10.28 10.41
C GLY A 23 3.90 8.83 10.64
N LYS A 24 3.04 8.28 9.79
CA LYS A 24 2.51 6.90 9.88
C LYS A 24 3.01 5.96 8.78
N GLU A 25 4.00 6.37 7.99
CA GLU A 25 4.54 5.59 6.86
C GLU A 25 4.86 4.13 7.23
N ALA A 26 5.59 3.90 8.33
CA ALA A 26 6.01 2.55 8.73
C ALA A 26 4.84 1.62 9.09
N GLU A 27 3.78 2.16 9.71
CA GLU A 27 2.57 1.41 10.05
C GLU A 27 1.83 1.00 8.78
N VAL A 28 1.62 1.96 7.86
CA VAL A 28 0.90 1.71 6.61
C VAL A 28 1.72 0.80 5.68
N ALA A 29 3.03 1.01 5.55
CA ALA A 29 3.90 0.15 4.76
C ALA A 29 3.89 -1.32 5.22
N ALA A 30 3.78 -1.56 6.53
CA ALA A 30 3.66 -2.91 7.07
C ALA A 30 2.33 -3.57 6.67
N ILE A 31 1.21 -2.83 6.74
CA ILE A 31 -0.11 -3.32 6.31
C ILE A 31 -0.14 -3.55 4.79
N THR A 32 0.34 -2.59 3.99
CA THR A 32 0.46 -2.71 2.53
C THR A 32 1.26 -3.95 2.13
N ARG A 33 2.42 -4.17 2.77
CA ARG A 33 3.25 -5.35 2.52
C ARG A 33 2.52 -6.65 2.89
N ALA A 34 1.87 -6.69 4.04
CA ALA A 34 1.11 -7.86 4.47
C ALA A 34 -0.05 -8.19 3.50
N GLY A 35 -0.71 -7.18 2.92
CA GLY A 35 -1.72 -7.36 1.89
C GLY A 35 -1.15 -7.90 0.57
N ILE A 36 -0.03 -7.32 0.09
CA ILE A 36 0.67 -7.78 -1.12
C ILE A 36 1.15 -9.23 -0.97
N ASP A 37 1.71 -9.58 0.19
CA ASP A 37 2.23 -10.91 0.48
C ASP A 37 1.12 -11.95 0.77
N GLY A 38 -0.16 -11.51 0.82
CA GLY A 38 -1.33 -12.36 1.04
C GLY A 38 -1.47 -12.85 2.49
N HIS A 39 -0.90 -12.14 3.45
CA HIS A 39 -0.98 -12.46 4.88
C HIS A 39 -2.25 -11.91 5.56
N ILE A 40 -2.85 -10.87 5.00
CA ILE A 40 -4.13 -10.29 5.45
C ILE A 40 -5.07 -10.11 4.27
N ASP A 41 -6.38 -10.09 4.54
CA ASP A 41 -7.36 -9.76 3.52
C ASP A 41 -7.22 -8.29 3.09
N TRP A 42 -7.41 -8.00 1.81
CA TRP A 42 -7.28 -6.64 1.28
C TRP A 42 -8.31 -5.69 1.92
N GLU A 43 -9.56 -6.12 2.12
CA GLU A 43 -10.58 -5.29 2.76
C GLU A 43 -10.25 -5.02 4.23
N GLU A 44 -9.56 -5.96 4.90
CA GLU A 44 -9.07 -5.77 6.26
C GLU A 44 -7.92 -4.78 6.30
N GLY A 45 -6.95 -4.88 5.38
CA GLY A 45 -5.83 -3.95 5.30
C GLY A 45 -6.21 -2.53 4.84
N PHE A 46 -7.34 -2.38 4.14
CA PHE A 46 -7.81 -1.07 3.65
C PHE A 46 -8.69 -0.30 4.66
N ARG A 47 -9.18 -0.95 5.72
CA ARG A 47 -10.00 -0.33 6.76
C ARG A 47 -9.17 0.41 7.80
#